data_AF-A0A1Q3HXX5-F1
#
_entry.id   AF-A0A1Q3HXX5-F1
#
_cell.length_a   1.000
_cell.length_b   1.000
_cell.length_c   1.000
_cell.angle_alpha   90.00
_cell.angle_beta   90.00
_cell.angle_gamma   90.00
#
_symmetry.space_group_name_H-M   'P 1'
#
loop_
_entity.id
_entity.type
_entity.pdbx_description
1 polymer ?
#
loop_
_entity_poly.entity_id
_entity_poly.type
_entity_poly.pdbx_seq_one_letter_code
_entity_poly.pdbx_strand_id
1 'polypeptide(L)'
;MAYRPLGSRPTLRYLVHPRTLTSRDVLHLLERLASPPRSCVVVLDNAGIHVSRQVREQLPRLARQGLTLYYLPAYAPELNEVEAVFQVLKQYEMPERSYHTLAQLLAAIRRALASYSQRLHRRGQKPCPGA
;
A
#
# COMPACT_ATOMS: atom_id res chain seq x y z
N MET A 1 3.45 -0.98 1.23
CA MET A 1 2.56 -0.38 0.21
C MET A 1 1.20 -0.20 0.86
N ALA A 2 0.43 0.82 0.48
CA ALA A 2 -0.93 1.06 0.93
C ALA A 2 -1.80 1.42 -0.27
N TYR A 3 -2.84 0.63 -0.49
CA TYR A 3 -3.80 0.83 -1.56
C TYR A 3 -5.11 1.32 -0.95
N ARG A 4 -5.64 2.42 -1.51
CA ARG A 4 -6.94 2.96 -1.14
C ARG A 4 -7.87 2.79 -2.35
N PRO A 5 -8.66 1.71 -2.40
CA PRO A 5 -9.62 1.47 -3.49
C PRO A 5 -10.82 2.43 -3.41
N LEU A 6 -11.23 2.79 -2.20
CA LEU A 6 -12.46 3.55 -1.94
C LEU A 6 -12.21 5.07 -1.94
N GLY A 7 -13.03 5.78 -2.70
CA GLY A 7 -13.05 7.25 -2.82
C GLY A 7 -13.24 7.70 -4.27
N SER A 8 -13.33 9.02 -4.49
CA SER A 8 -13.51 9.60 -5.82
C SER A 8 -12.39 9.23 -6.80
N ARG A 9 -11.19 8.92 -6.29
CA ARG A 9 -10.07 8.39 -7.06
C ARG A 9 -9.32 7.33 -6.24
N PRO A 10 -9.13 6.11 -6.76
CA PRO A 10 -8.30 5.12 -6.10
C PRO A 10 -6.84 5.61 -6.10
N THR A 11 -6.13 5.38 -4.99
CA THR A 11 -4.74 5.83 -4.84
C THR A 11 -3.84 4.72 -4.33
N LEU A 12 -2.58 4.77 -4.75
CA LEU A 12 -1.54 3.87 -4.28
C LEU A 12 -0.41 4.70 -3.65
N ARG A 13 -0.05 4.38 -2.41
CA ARG A 13 1.10 4.95 -1.72
C ARG A 13 2.10 3.84 -1.43
N TYR A 14 3.37 4.05 -1.74
CA TYR A 14 4.37 3.01 -1.61
C TYR A 14 5.73 3.60 -1.26
N LEU A 15 6.56 2.76 -0.65
CA LEU A 15 7.97 2.98 -0.39
C LEU A 15 8.72 1.76 -0.93
N VAL A 16 9.89 1.99 -1.53
CA VAL A 16 10.73 0.94 -2.11
C VAL A 16 12.08 1.00 -1.42
N HIS A 17 12.45 -0.11 -0.77
CA HIS A 17 13.72 -0.24 -0.07
C HIS A 17 14.53 -1.41 -0.66
N PRO A 18 15.87 -1.27 -0.81
CA PRO A 18 16.76 -2.32 -1.30
C PRO A 18 17.14 -3.31 -0.17
N ARG A 19 16.21 -3.60 0.75
CA ARG A 19 16.42 -4.43 1.95
C ARG A 19 15.08 -4.97 2.45
N THR A 20 15.14 -5.94 3.37
CA THR A 20 13.98 -6.40 4.12
C THR A 20 13.32 -5.24 4.88
N LEU A 21 12.00 -5.20 4.84
CA LEU A 21 11.20 -4.20 5.56
C LEU A 21 11.13 -4.53 7.05
N THR A 22 11.06 -3.49 7.87
CA THR A 22 10.95 -3.56 9.32
C THR A 22 9.65 -2.92 9.79
N SER A 23 9.27 -3.16 11.04
CA SER A 23 8.13 -2.47 11.68
C SER A 23 8.27 -0.94 11.67
N ARG A 24 9.50 -0.42 11.70
CA ARG A 24 9.77 1.03 11.59
C ARG A 24 9.37 1.57 10.23
N ASP A 25 9.58 0.82 9.16
CA ASP A 25 9.18 1.24 7.80
C ASP A 25 7.67 1.23 7.64
N VAL A 26 7.00 0.25 8.26
CA VAL A 26 5.53 0.20 8.34
C VAL A 26 5.00 1.44 9.05
N LEU A 27 5.53 1.75 10.24
CA LEU A 27 5.14 2.93 11.01
C LEU A 27 5.37 4.23 10.22
N HIS A 28 6.51 4.36 9.56
CA HIS A 28 6.79 5.53 8.72
C HIS A 28 5.77 5.68 7.59
N LEU A 29 5.35 4.58 6.96
CA LEU A 29 4.28 4.62 5.96
C LEU A 29 2.94 5.00 6.60
N LEU A 30 2.56 4.40 7.73
CA LEU A 30 1.30 4.68 8.45
C LEU A 30 1.19 6.16 8.85
N GLU A 31 2.25 6.75 9.40
CA GLU A 31 2.29 8.17 9.75
C GLU A 31 2.02 9.08 8.53
N ARG A 32 2.49 8.68 7.35
CA ARG A 32 2.21 9.41 6.10
C ARG A 32 0.79 9.21 5.58
N LEU A 33 0.09 8.15 6.00
CA LEU A 33 -1.31 7.90 5.63
C LEU A 33 -2.28 8.67 6.51
N ALA A 34 -1.91 8.97 7.76
CA ALA A 34 -2.71 9.78 8.66
C ALA A 34 -3.00 11.15 8.01
N SER A 35 -4.26 11.58 8.08
CA SER A 35 -4.73 12.79 7.40
C SER A 35 -5.81 13.51 8.23
N PRO A 36 -5.49 13.96 9.46
CA PRO A 36 -6.44 14.69 10.29
C PRO A 36 -6.99 15.93 9.55
N PRO A 37 -8.28 16.28 9.74
CA PRO A 37 -9.22 15.70 10.70
C PRO A 37 -9.93 14.42 10.20
N ARG A 38 -9.59 13.91 9.00
CA ARG A 38 -10.26 12.74 8.44
C ARG A 38 -9.75 11.46 9.08
N SER A 39 -10.66 10.66 9.61
CA SER A 39 -10.35 9.32 10.10
C SER A 39 -9.94 8.39 8.94
N CYS A 40 -8.94 7.56 9.19
CA CYS A 40 -8.43 6.57 8.27
C CYS A 40 -8.31 5.22 8.98
N VAL A 41 -8.95 4.20 8.42
CA VAL A 41 -8.75 2.81 8.83
C VAL A 41 -7.76 2.18 7.86
N VAL A 42 -6.66 1.62 8.38
CA VAL A 42 -5.71 0.83 7.59
C VAL A 42 -5.93 -0.64 7.90
N VAL A 43 -6.25 -1.40 6.87
CA VAL A 43 -6.40 -2.85 6.93
C VAL A 43 -5.03 -3.50 6.71
N LEU A 44 -4.61 -4.37 7.63
CA LEU A 44 -3.34 -5.08 7.59
C LEU A 44 -3.57 -6.58 7.71
N ASP A 45 -2.71 -7.37 7.07
CA ASP A 45 -2.57 -8.79 7.40
C ASP A 45 -1.75 -8.98 8.70
N ASN A 46 -1.60 -10.23 9.13
CA ASN A 46 -0.90 -10.59 10.36
C ASN A 46 0.62 -10.78 10.18
N ALA A 47 1.24 -10.16 9.17
CA ALA A 47 2.70 -10.24 9.02
C ALA A 47 3.42 -9.76 10.29
N GLY A 48 4.52 -10.41 10.67
CA GLY A 48 5.22 -10.14 11.94
C GLY A 48 5.61 -8.66 12.14
N ILE A 49 5.97 -7.95 11.06
CA ILE A 49 6.27 -6.52 11.11
C ILE A 49 5.04 -5.63 11.37
N HIS A 50 3.84 -6.08 11.02
CA HIS A 50 2.57 -5.38 11.31
C HIS A 50 2.12 -5.59 12.75
N VAL A 51 2.24 -6.81 13.28
CA VAL A 51 1.77 -7.16 14.64
C VAL A 51 2.83 -7.01 15.73
N SER A 52 4.01 -6.48 15.39
CA SER A 52 5.14 -6.33 16.30
C SER A 52 4.83 -5.44 17.50
N ARG A 53 5.58 -5.64 18.59
CA ARG A 53 5.50 -4.79 19.80
C ARG A 53 5.65 -3.30 19.47
N GLN A 54 6.58 -2.95 18.59
CA GLN A 54 6.82 -1.57 18.16
C GLN A 54 5.56 -0.94 17.53
N VAL A 55 4.82 -1.68 16.70
CA VAL A 55 3.58 -1.17 16.11
C VAL A 55 2.49 -1.01 17.17
N ARG A 56 2.35 -2.00 18.05
CA ARG A 56 1.37 -1.98 19.15
C ARG A 56 1.55 -0.77 20.07
N GLU A 57 2.80 -0.45 20.42
CA GLU A 57 3.14 0.70 21.26
C GLU A 57 2.78 2.05 20.61
N GLN A 58 2.71 2.12 19.27
CA GLN A 58 2.35 3.35 18.55
C GLN A 58 0.84 3.50 18.30
N LEU A 59 0.01 2.49 18.58
CA LEU A 59 -1.44 2.54 18.34
C LEU A 59 -2.13 3.76 18.98
N PRO A 60 -1.84 4.15 20.26
CA PRO A 60 -2.48 5.33 20.85
C PRO A 60 -2.09 6.64 20.14
N ARG A 61 -0.86 6.73 19.61
CA ARG A 61 -0.40 7.90 18.86
C ARG A 61 -1.06 7.96 17.49
N LEU A 62 -1.14 6.84 16.77
CA LEU A 62 -1.81 6.75 15.48
C LEU A 62 -3.29 7.10 15.61
N ALA A 63 -3.97 6.60 16.64
CA ALA A 63 -5.37 6.91 16.91
C ALA A 63 -5.60 8.41 17.15
N ARG A 64 -4.71 9.08 17.90
CA ARG A 64 -4.74 10.55 18.08
C ARG A 64 -4.53 11.32 16.78
N GLN A 65 -3.88 10.72 15.79
CA GLN A 65 -3.71 11.29 14.44
C GLN A 65 -4.86 10.91 13.49
N GLY A 66 -5.92 10.27 14.00
CA GLY A 66 -7.07 9.82 13.23
C GLY A 66 -6.82 8.53 12.45
N LEU A 67 -5.78 7.76 12.75
CA LEU A 67 -5.48 6.50 12.07
C LEU A 67 -5.69 5.30 13.00
N THR A 68 -6.55 4.38 12.59
CA THR A 68 -6.78 3.12 13.30
C THR A 68 -6.38 1.93 12.44
N LEU A 69 -5.94 0.85 13.08
CA LEU A 69 -5.55 -0.38 12.39
C LEU A 69 -6.64 -1.43 12.56
N TYR A 70 -6.97 -2.12 11.47
CA TYR A 70 -7.81 -3.30 11.45
C TYR A 70 -7.01 -4.48 10.93
N TYR A 71 -6.99 -5.59 11.65
CA TYR A 71 -6.24 -6.79 11.26
C TYR A 71 -7.19 -7.81 10.66
N LEU A 72 -6.84 -8.34 9.49
CA LEU A 72 -7.61 -9.40 8.83
C LEU A 72 -7.57 -10.70 9.64
N PRO A 73 -8.58 -11.58 9.48
CA PRO A 73 -8.51 -12.96 9.95
C PRO A 73 -7.25 -13.66 9.43
N ALA A 74 -6.75 -14.65 10.18
CA ALA A 74 -5.61 -15.44 9.74
C ALA A 74 -5.93 -16.17 8.42
N TYR A 75 -4.95 -16.22 7.51
CA TYR A 75 -5.04 -16.94 6.23
C TYR A 75 -6.20 -16.50 5.30
N ALA A 76 -6.58 -15.21 5.33
CA ALA A 76 -7.60 -14.65 4.45
C ALA A 76 -7.01 -13.67 3.39
N PRO A 77 -6.12 -14.12 2.49
CA PRO A 77 -5.51 -13.27 1.46
C PRO A 77 -6.54 -12.68 0.48
N GLU A 78 -7.68 -13.34 0.28
CA GLU A 78 -8.79 -12.87 -0.55
C GLU A 78 -9.44 -11.58 -0.01
N LEU A 79 -9.28 -11.30 1.28
CA LEU A 79 -9.73 -10.05 1.91
C LEU A 79 -8.68 -8.94 1.85
N ASN A 80 -7.46 -9.25 1.41
CA ASN A 80 -6.37 -8.29 1.30
C ASN A 80 -6.34 -7.65 -0.10
N GLU A 81 -7.04 -6.53 -0.25
CA GLU A 81 -7.14 -5.76 -1.51
C GLU A 81 -5.79 -5.42 -2.17
N VAL A 82 -4.69 -5.34 -1.41
CA VAL A 82 -3.36 -5.10 -1.98
C VAL A 82 -2.83 -6.29 -2.78
N GLU A 83 -3.34 -7.51 -2.55
CA GLU A 83 -2.95 -8.70 -3.31
C GLU A 83 -3.35 -8.57 -4.78
N ALA A 84 -4.54 -8.02 -5.07
CA ALA A 84 -4.96 -7.73 -6.44
C ALA A 84 -4.01 -6.73 -7.12
N VAL A 85 -3.51 -5.74 -6.38
CA VAL A 85 -2.48 -4.81 -6.86
C VAL A 85 -1.18 -5.55 -7.19
N PHE A 86 -0.72 -6.43 -6.30
CA PHE A 86 0.49 -7.22 -6.53
C PHE A 86 0.36 -8.17 -7.72
N GLN A 87 -0.78 -8.83 -7.88
CA GLN A 87 -1.06 -9.67 -9.04
C GLN A 87 -0.94 -8.86 -10.33
N VAL A 88 -1.55 -7.68 -10.38
CA VAL A 88 -1.48 -6.80 -11.56
C VAL A 88 -0.05 -6.33 -11.84
N LEU A 89 0.68 -5.90 -10.81
CA LEU A 89 2.06 -5.45 -10.95
C LEU A 89 2.95 -6.57 -11.48
N LYS A 90 2.81 -7.78 -10.93
CA LYS A 90 3.54 -8.95 -11.40
C LYS A 90 3.11 -9.26 -12.83
N GLN A 91 1.85 -9.58 -13.09
CA GLN A 91 1.40 -10.11 -14.37
C GLN A 91 1.59 -9.15 -15.55
N TYR A 92 1.30 -7.87 -15.38
CA TYR A 92 1.20 -6.92 -16.50
C TYR A 92 2.28 -5.84 -16.49
N GLU A 93 2.67 -5.32 -15.32
CA GLU A 93 3.62 -4.20 -15.25
C GLU A 93 5.09 -4.63 -15.21
N MET A 94 5.35 -5.89 -14.84
CA MET A 94 6.68 -6.50 -14.78
C MET A 94 6.71 -7.78 -15.61
N PRO A 95 6.63 -7.70 -16.96
CA PRO A 95 6.68 -8.88 -17.82
C PRO A 95 8.04 -9.60 -17.74
N GLU A 96 9.13 -8.84 -17.60
CA GLU A 96 10.45 -9.40 -17.31
C GLU A 96 10.50 -9.93 -15.87
N ARG A 97 10.91 -11.20 -15.73
CA ARG A 97 10.89 -11.95 -14.47
C ARG A 97 12.27 -12.09 -13.85
N SER A 98 13.32 -11.84 -14.63
CA SER A 98 14.70 -12.03 -14.20
C SER A 98 15.50 -10.77 -14.44
N TYR A 99 16.31 -10.38 -13.45
CA TYR A 99 17.15 -9.20 -13.51
C TYR A 99 18.56 -9.56 -13.04
N HIS A 100 19.57 -9.02 -13.72
CA HIS A 100 20.97 -9.36 -13.42
C HIS A 100 21.51 -8.61 -12.20
N THR A 101 20.91 -7.48 -11.85
CA THR A 101 21.32 -6.69 -10.68
C THR A 101 20.12 -6.23 -9.86
N LEU A 102 20.36 -6.01 -8.56
CA LEU A 102 19.37 -5.39 -7.67
C LEU A 102 18.93 -4.01 -8.19
N ALA A 103 19.84 -3.23 -8.78
CA ALA A 103 19.51 -1.93 -9.35
C ALA A 103 18.50 -2.05 -10.52
N GLN A 104 18.67 -3.04 -11.41
CA GLN A 104 17.74 -3.30 -12.50
C GLN A 104 16.36 -3.71 -11.97
N LEU A 105 16.31 -4.62 -10.98
CA LEU A 105 15.06 -5.04 -10.34
C LEU A 105 14.33 -3.85 -9.69
N LEU A 106 15.05 -3.03 -8.92
CA LEU A 106 14.46 -1.86 -8.26
C LEU A 106 13.96 -0.83 -9.27
N ALA A 107 14.67 -0.64 -10.38
CA ALA A 107 14.22 0.24 -11.45
C ALA A 107 12.93 -0.29 -12.10
N ALA A 108 12.83 -1.59 -12.35
CA ALA A 108 11.63 -2.22 -12.88
C ALA A 108 10.44 -2.10 -11.92
N ILE A 109 10.64 -2.37 -10.62
CA ILE A 109 9.60 -2.19 -9.58
C ILE A 109 9.11 -0.75 -9.55
N ARG A 110 10.02 0.24 -9.55
CA ARG A 110 9.64 1.67 -9.53
C ARG A 110 8.85 2.06 -10.78
N ARG A 111 9.26 1.59 -11.96
CA ARG A 111 8.52 1.83 -13.22
C ARG A 111 7.13 1.20 -13.17
N ALA A 112 7.02 -0.04 -12.73
CA ALA A 112 5.75 -0.76 -12.62
C ALA A 112 4.78 -0.05 -11.66
N LEU A 113 5.26 0.37 -10.48
CA LEU A 113 4.46 1.11 -9.51
C LEU A 113 4.00 2.47 -10.03
N ALA A 114 4.88 3.19 -10.74
CA ALA A 114 4.55 4.49 -11.34
C ALA A 114 3.49 4.33 -12.45
N SER A 115 3.69 3.37 -13.36
CA SER A 115 2.75 3.03 -14.43
C SER A 115 1.37 2.66 -13.87
N TYR A 116 1.34 1.76 -12.89
CA TYR A 116 0.08 1.36 -12.26
C TYR A 116 -0.62 2.51 -11.55
N SER A 117 0.14 3.35 -10.85
CA SER A 117 -0.41 4.55 -10.19
C SER A 117 -1.04 5.48 -11.22
N GLN A 118 -0.39 5.72 -12.37
CA GLN A 118 -0.97 6.52 -13.45
C GLN A 118 -2.27 5.90 -14.01
N ARG A 119 -2.31 4.57 -14.17
CA ARG A 119 -3.53 3.87 -14.61
C ARG A 119 -4.68 4.04 -13.63
N LEU A 120 -4.43 3.99 -12.31
CA LEU A 120 -5.45 4.25 -11.29
C LEU A 120 -6.03 5.66 -11.42
N HIS A 121 -5.17 6.67 -11.65
CA HIS A 121 -5.62 8.05 -11.84
C HIS A 121 -6.50 8.24 -13.07
N ARG A 122 -6.23 7.52 -14.18
CA ARG A 122 -7.07 7.56 -15.39
C ARG A 122 -8.42 6.89 -15.17
N ARG A 123 -8.46 5.75 -14.47
CA ARG A 123 -9.73 5.04 -14.16
C ARG A 123 -10.62 5.83 -13.20
N GLY A 124 -10.04 6.57 -12.26
CA GLY A 124 -10.76 7.49 -11.36
C GLY A 124 -11.22 8.80 -12.01
N GLN A 125 -10.98 9.01 -13.31
CA GLN A 125 -11.42 10.17 -14.10
C GLN A 125 -12.58 9.83 -15.06
N LYS A 126 -13.51 8.94 -14.68
CA LYS A 126 -14.80 8.92 -15.39
C LYS A 126 -15.47 10.29 -15.15
N PRO A 127 -15.74 11.09 -16.19
CA PRO A 127 -16.52 12.31 -16.01
C PRO A 127 -17.92 11.91 -15.51
N CYS A 128 -18.49 12.68 -14.59
CA CYS A 128 -19.92 12.61 -14.33
C CYS A 128 -20.64 12.82 -15.68
N PRO A 129 -21.50 11.89 -16.14
CA PRO A 129 -22.35 12.16 -17.28
C PRO A 129 -23.44 13.12 -16.82
N GLY A 130 -23.41 14.36 -17.32
CA GLY A 130 -24.40 15.39 -17.02
C GLY A 130 -23.76 16.70 -16.56
N ALA A 131 -23.28 17.48 -17.52
CA ALA A 131 -23.25 18.94 -17.48
C ALA A 131 -23.87 19.43 -18.79
#